data_AF-A0A0Q5Z7R6-F1
#
_entry.id   AF-A0A0Q5Z7R6-F1
#
_cell.length_a   1.000
_cell.length_b   1.000
_cell.length_c   1.000
_cell.angle_alpha   90.00
_cell.angle_beta   90.00
_cell.angle_gamma   90.00
#
_symmetry.space_group_name_H-M   'P 1'
#
loop_
_entity.id
_entity.type
_entity.pdbx_description
1 polymer ?
#
loop_
_entity_poly.entity_id
_entity_poly.type
_entity_poly.pdbx_seq_one_letter_code
_entity_poly.pdbx_strand_id
1 'polypeptide(L)'
;MPSLSGPLRNHQVLLLAWRITGGTRAFVRSADFVVALAITALCANKWLGQGWWDQAIAIVPSLLGFTLGGFAIFLGFGSDSFREQITTENQLTSPYLSVSAAFLIFVTAQCVALLYALICAALYFPRPPILDPLGPFLESATPVAWGIGYLIFVLSITLSMRAALRIFRLSRWYNSFIVAMRNAEQDGASGGSR
;
A
#
# COMPACT_ATOMS: atom_id res chain seq x y z
N MET A 1 -5.13 -0.13 29.92
CA MET A 1 -5.17 0.26 28.49
C MET A 1 -5.33 1.78 28.46
N PRO A 2 -4.41 2.56 27.86
CA PRO A 2 -4.52 4.02 27.91
C PRO A 2 -5.65 4.50 27.01
N SER A 3 -6.51 5.35 27.56
CA SER A 3 -7.63 6.03 26.89
C SER A 3 -7.14 6.88 25.71
N LEU A 4 -7.60 6.56 24.51
CA LEU A 4 -7.33 7.33 23.29
C LEU A 4 -8.34 8.49 23.18
N SER A 5 -8.07 9.61 23.84
CA SER A 5 -8.88 10.84 23.76
C SER A 5 -8.04 12.07 23.39
N GLY A 6 -7.12 11.90 22.43
CA GLY A 6 -6.37 12.99 21.81
C GLY A 6 -6.15 12.72 20.32
N PRO A 7 -6.01 13.76 19.47
CA PRO A 7 -5.76 13.57 18.04
C PRO A 7 -4.47 12.76 17.84
N LEU A 8 -4.57 11.65 17.11
CA LEU A 8 -3.42 10.81 16.80
C LEU A 8 -2.39 11.62 16.01
N ARG A 9 -1.12 11.56 16.41
CA ARG A 9 -0.01 12.16 15.66
C ARG A 9 0.24 11.36 14.38
N ASN A 10 0.81 11.97 13.34
CA ASN A 10 1.04 11.34 12.03
C ASN A 10 1.77 9.98 12.11
N HIS A 11 2.81 9.88 12.95
CA HIS A 11 3.53 8.61 13.13
C HIS A 11 2.67 7.53 13.80
N GLN A 12 1.76 7.91 14.70
CA GLN A 12 0.84 6.98 15.36
C GLN A 12 -0.20 6.45 14.37
N VAL A 13 -0.67 7.30 13.45
CA VAL A 13 -1.58 6.89 12.36
C VAL A 13 -0.89 5.87 11.45
N LEU A 14 0.36 6.12 11.06
CA LEU A 14 1.14 5.16 10.27
C LEU A 14 1.36 3.84 11.01
N LEU A 15 1.69 3.89 12.31
CA LEU A 15 1.84 2.68 13.13
C LEU A 15 0.53 1.91 13.28
N LEU A 16 -0.60 2.60 13.44
CA LEU A 16 -1.93 1.98 13.48
C LEU A 16 -2.23 1.28 12.15
N ALA A 17 -2.03 1.97 11.03
CA ALA A 17 -2.24 1.39 9.70
C ALA A 17 -1.33 0.17 9.45
N TRP A 18 -0.09 0.23 9.91
CA TRP A 18 0.85 -0.88 9.86
C TRP A 18 0.36 -2.09 10.68
N ARG A 19 -0.17 -1.85 11.88
CA ARG A 19 -0.76 -2.90 12.72
C ARG A 19 -2.00 -3.52 12.09
N ILE A 20 -2.91 -2.71 11.54
CA ILE A 20 -4.13 -3.19 10.84
C ILE A 20 -3.78 -4.03 9.61
N THR A 21 -2.67 -3.72 8.93
CA THR A 21 -2.21 -4.50 7.77
C THR A 21 -1.48 -5.80 8.14
N GLY A 22 -1.27 -6.08 9.44
CA GLY A 22 -0.66 -7.31 9.94
C GLY A 22 0.76 -7.15 10.51
N GLY A 23 1.35 -5.95 10.42
CA GLY A 23 2.68 -5.66 10.96
C GLY A 23 3.84 -6.30 10.19
N THR A 24 5.05 -6.17 10.73
CA THR A 24 6.32 -6.57 10.06
C THR A 24 6.40 -8.08 9.80
N ARG A 25 6.00 -8.90 10.78
CA ARG A 25 6.09 -10.36 10.66
C ARG A 25 5.13 -10.92 9.62
N ALA A 26 3.90 -10.40 9.57
CA ALA A 26 2.93 -10.81 8.55
C ALA A 26 3.33 -10.29 7.17
N PHE A 27 3.93 -9.10 7.11
CA PHE A 27 4.41 -8.50 5.87
C PHE A 27 5.51 -9.33 5.21
N VAL A 28 6.57 -9.68 5.94
CA VAL A 28 7.70 -10.46 5.38
C VAL A 28 7.28 -11.86 4.96
N ARG A 29 6.25 -12.44 5.59
CA ARG A 29 5.68 -13.75 5.21
C ARG A 29 4.52 -13.65 4.22
N SER A 30 4.17 -12.44 3.77
CA SER A 30 3.04 -12.25 2.86
C SER A 30 3.39 -12.74 1.46
N ALA A 31 2.37 -13.20 0.74
CA ALA A 31 2.50 -13.51 -0.68
C ALA A 31 3.03 -12.31 -1.47
N ASP A 32 2.65 -11.09 -1.08
CA ASP A 32 3.08 -9.85 -1.73
C ASP A 32 4.61 -9.69 -1.67
N PHE A 33 5.22 -9.92 -0.51
CA PHE A 33 6.67 -9.82 -0.34
C PHE A 33 7.41 -10.91 -1.11
N VAL A 34 6.91 -12.14 -1.08
CA VAL A 34 7.49 -13.27 -1.82
C VAL A 34 7.43 -13.03 -3.33
N VAL A 35 6.29 -12.56 -3.84
CA VAL A 35 6.11 -12.20 -5.26
C VAL A 35 7.04 -11.06 -5.65
N ALA A 36 7.14 -10.01 -4.82
CA ALA A 36 8.04 -8.89 -5.08
C ALA A 36 9.51 -9.33 -5.13
N LEU A 37 9.92 -10.22 -4.21
CA LEU A 37 11.27 -10.77 -4.18
C LEU A 37 11.55 -11.63 -5.42
N ALA A 38 10.60 -12.48 -5.82
CA ALA A 38 10.72 -13.32 -7.01
C ALA A 38 10.84 -12.47 -8.28
N ILE A 39 9.98 -11.46 -8.46
CA ILE A 39 10.03 -10.53 -9.60
C ILE A 39 11.36 -9.78 -9.60
N THR A 40 11.81 -9.29 -8.44
CA THR A 40 13.11 -8.60 -8.32
C THR A 40 14.26 -9.51 -8.75
N ALA A 41 14.28 -10.76 -8.29
CA ALA A 41 15.31 -11.73 -8.68
C ALA A 41 15.28 -12.03 -10.19
N LEU A 42 14.09 -12.22 -10.78
CA LEU A 42 13.93 -12.45 -12.21
C LEU A 42 14.36 -11.24 -13.05
N CYS A 43 14.17 -10.03 -12.52
CA CYS A 43 14.57 -8.78 -13.15
C CYS A 43 16.02 -8.37 -12.81
N ALA A 44 16.87 -9.28 -12.32
CA ALA A 44 18.29 -9.02 -12.03
C ALA A 44 19.02 -8.29 -13.16
N ASN A 45 18.79 -8.71 -14.40
CA ASN A 45 19.40 -8.08 -15.57
C ASN A 45 19.04 -6.57 -15.72
N LYS A 46 17.89 -6.14 -15.20
CA LYS A 46 17.45 -4.74 -15.28
C LYS A 46 18.04 -3.87 -14.17
N TRP A 47 18.01 -4.32 -12.92
CA TRP A 47 18.48 -3.50 -11.80
C TRP A 47 19.98 -3.61 -11.55
N LEU A 48 20.65 -4.65 -12.05
CA LEU A 48 22.12 -4.68 -12.13
C LEU A 48 22.65 -3.70 -13.20
N GLY A 49 21.81 -3.33 -14.16
CA GLY A 49 22.09 -2.29 -15.13
C GLY A 49 21.84 -0.88 -14.58
N GLN A 50 22.56 0.09 -15.14
CA GLN A 50 22.34 1.51 -14.87
C GLN A 50 20.95 1.96 -15.35
N GLY A 51 20.33 2.91 -14.65
CA GLY A 51 19.11 3.59 -15.11
C GLY A 51 17.79 2.95 -14.66
N TRP A 52 17.83 1.95 -13.76
CA TRP A 52 16.60 1.33 -13.25
C TRP A 52 15.66 2.34 -12.56
N TRP A 53 16.21 3.41 -11.98
CA TRP A 53 15.46 4.48 -11.32
C TRP A 53 14.53 5.23 -12.28
N ASP A 54 14.86 5.33 -13.57
CA ASP A 54 14.04 6.02 -14.56
C ASP A 54 12.68 5.34 -14.72
N GLN A 55 12.64 4.01 -14.61
CA GLN A 55 11.39 3.24 -14.63
C GLN A 55 10.51 3.57 -13.42
N ALA A 56 11.10 3.65 -12.23
CA ALA A 56 10.37 3.99 -11.02
C ALA A 56 9.83 5.43 -11.07
N ILE A 57 10.64 6.37 -11.54
CA ILE A 57 10.26 7.79 -11.70
C ILE A 57 9.14 7.94 -12.73
N ALA A 58 9.13 7.14 -13.79
CA ALA A 58 8.10 7.19 -14.82
C ALA A 58 6.77 6.53 -14.38
N ILE A 59 6.84 5.39 -13.67
CA ILE A 59 5.65 4.55 -13.40
C ILE A 59 4.96 4.93 -12.09
N VAL A 60 5.72 5.19 -11.02
CA VAL A 60 5.17 5.38 -9.67
C VAL A 60 4.19 6.57 -9.58
N PRO A 61 4.48 7.76 -10.16
CA PRO A 61 3.56 8.90 -10.09
C PRO A 61 2.19 8.63 -10.72
N SER A 62 2.15 7.94 -11.86
CA SER A 62 0.90 7.57 -12.52
C SER A 62 0.08 6.59 -11.67
N LEU A 63 0.75 5.61 -11.05
CA LEU A 63 0.08 4.68 -10.13
C LEU A 63 -0.45 5.40 -8.88
N LEU A 64 0.34 6.32 -8.29
CA LEU A 64 -0.08 7.16 -7.16
C LEU A 64 -1.35 7.95 -7.51
N GLY A 65 -1.35 8.63 -8.66
CA GLY A 65 -2.49 9.44 -9.12
C GLY A 65 -3.75 8.60 -9.33
N PHE A 66 -3.65 7.48 -10.05
CA PHE A 66 -4.78 6.59 -10.33
C PHE A 66 -5.38 6.02 -9.04
N THR A 67 -4.52 5.59 -8.12
CA THR A 67 -4.97 4.95 -6.88
C THR A 67 -5.55 5.96 -5.88
N LEU A 68 -5.02 7.18 -5.80
CA LEU A 68 -5.65 8.28 -5.06
C LEU A 68 -7.03 8.63 -5.63
N GLY A 69 -7.16 8.69 -6.96
CA GLY A 69 -8.45 8.89 -7.62
C GLY A 69 -9.44 7.78 -7.28
N GLY A 70 -9.02 6.52 -7.39
CA GLY A 70 -9.84 5.36 -7.02
C GLY A 70 -10.25 5.35 -5.55
N PHE A 71 -9.35 5.75 -4.64
CA PHE A 71 -9.66 5.84 -3.22
C PHE A 71 -10.59 7.02 -2.89
N ALA A 72 -10.46 8.16 -3.56
CA ALA A 72 -11.38 9.29 -3.41
C ALA A 72 -12.79 8.92 -3.86
N ILE A 73 -12.91 8.22 -4.99
CA ILE A 73 -14.18 7.65 -5.46
C ILE A 73 -14.74 6.67 -4.42
N PHE A 74 -13.90 5.79 -3.87
CA PHE A 74 -14.31 4.87 -2.81
C PHE A 74 -14.79 5.58 -1.54
N LEU A 75 -14.14 6.66 -1.10
CA LEU A 75 -14.59 7.45 0.06
C LEU A 75 -15.93 8.17 -0.19
N GLY A 76 -16.19 8.53 -1.46
CA GLY A 76 -17.47 9.08 -1.92
C GLY A 76 -18.55 8.01 -2.11
N PHE A 77 -18.20 6.73 -2.16
CA PHE A 77 -19.14 5.61 -2.21
C PHE A 77 -19.58 5.18 -0.80
N GLY A 78 -20.89 5.09 -0.60
CA GLY A 78 -21.52 4.52 0.59
C GLY A 78 -22.51 5.47 1.26
N SER A 79 -23.68 4.94 1.65
CA SER A 79 -24.64 5.66 2.50
C SER A 79 -24.13 5.74 3.94
N ASP A 80 -24.58 6.75 4.69
CA ASP A 80 -24.25 6.89 6.11
C ASP A 80 -24.58 5.61 6.91
N SER A 81 -25.71 4.97 6.59
CA SER A 81 -26.14 3.70 7.20
C SER A 81 -25.17 2.54 6.95
N PHE A 82 -24.50 2.48 5.80
CA PHE A 82 -23.48 1.47 5.54
C PHE A 82 -22.21 1.73 6.35
N ARG A 83 -21.81 3.00 6.46
CA ARG A 83 -20.63 3.43 7.22
C ARG A 83 -20.79 3.13 8.70
N GLU A 84 -21.99 3.31 9.26
CA GLU A 84 -22.31 2.95 10.64
C GLU A 84 -22.13 1.45 10.91
N GLN A 85 -22.58 0.57 10.01
CA GLN A 85 -22.54 -0.88 10.25
C GLN A 85 -21.14 -1.51 10.11
N ILE A 86 -20.29 -0.95 9.25
CA ILE A 86 -18.89 -1.43 9.09
C ILE A 86 -17.92 -0.76 10.08
N THR A 87 -18.41 0.22 10.85
CA THR A 87 -17.66 0.83 11.94
C THR A 87 -17.81 -0.05 13.17
N THR A 88 -16.69 -0.63 13.60
CA THR A 88 -16.63 -1.43 14.82
C THR A 88 -15.92 -0.61 15.89
N GLU A 89 -16.30 -0.77 17.16
CA GLU A 89 -15.59 -0.15 18.30
C GLU A 89 -14.09 -0.50 18.29
N ASN A 90 -13.74 -1.70 17.82
CA ASN A 90 -12.35 -2.12 17.63
C ASN A 90 -11.82 -1.69 16.25
N GLN A 91 -10.97 -0.67 16.26
CA GLN A 91 -10.28 -0.14 15.09
C GLN A 91 -9.46 -1.21 14.32
N LEU A 92 -8.95 -2.24 15.00
CA LEU A 92 -8.14 -3.28 14.35
C LEU A 92 -8.96 -4.22 13.47
N THR A 93 -10.26 -4.34 13.70
CA THR A 93 -11.15 -5.25 12.97
C THR A 93 -12.10 -4.55 12.02
N SER A 94 -12.18 -3.21 12.04
CA SER A 94 -13.06 -2.46 11.14
C SER A 94 -12.67 -2.67 9.67
N PRO A 95 -13.58 -3.21 8.83
CA PRO A 95 -13.33 -3.38 7.39
C PRO A 95 -13.04 -2.05 6.69
N TYR A 96 -13.71 -0.98 7.11
CA TYR A 96 -13.48 0.37 6.58
C TYR A 96 -12.05 0.86 6.86
N LEU A 97 -11.60 0.73 8.12
CA LEU A 97 -10.26 1.13 8.50
C LEU A 97 -9.19 0.21 7.89
N SER A 98 -9.52 -1.06 7.63
CA SER A 98 -8.64 -2.01 6.93
C SER A 98 -8.33 -1.62 5.49
N VAL A 99 -9.32 -1.11 4.75
CA VAL A 99 -9.11 -0.58 3.39
C VAL A 99 -8.28 0.71 3.44
N SER A 100 -8.66 1.64 4.32
CA SER A 100 -7.97 2.93 4.48
C SER A 100 -6.52 2.76 4.93
N ALA A 101 -6.24 1.84 5.86
CA ALA A 101 -4.90 1.49 6.31
C ALA A 101 -4.07 0.85 5.19
N ALA A 102 -4.65 -0.06 4.42
CA ALA A 102 -3.96 -0.68 3.30
C ALA A 102 -3.57 0.35 2.25
N PHE A 103 -4.48 1.27 1.95
CA PHE A 103 -4.25 2.38 1.04
C PHE A 103 -3.14 3.30 1.54
N LEU A 104 -3.15 3.70 2.81
CA LEU A 104 -2.10 4.54 3.40
C LEU A 104 -0.71 3.89 3.32
N ILE A 105 -0.60 2.61 3.68
CA ILE A 105 0.68 1.87 3.59
C ILE A 105 1.14 1.74 2.14
N PHE A 106 0.21 1.51 1.23
CA PHE A 106 0.47 1.44 -0.20
C PHE A 106 1.03 2.78 -0.75
N VAL A 107 0.36 3.91 -0.49
CA VAL A 107 0.82 5.25 -0.91
C VAL A 107 2.17 5.58 -0.28
N THR A 108 2.34 5.26 1.00
CA THR A 108 3.62 5.48 1.71
C THR A 108 4.76 4.70 1.05
N ALA A 109 4.54 3.43 0.71
CA ALA A 109 5.54 2.61 0.03
C ALA A 109 5.90 3.15 -1.36
N GLN A 110 4.92 3.68 -2.11
CA GLN A 110 5.18 4.33 -3.39
C GLN A 110 5.99 5.62 -3.24
N CYS A 111 5.69 6.46 -2.26
CA CYS A 111 6.50 7.64 -1.96
C CYS A 111 7.94 7.26 -1.61
N VAL A 112 8.14 6.22 -0.79
CA VAL A 112 9.48 5.72 -0.44
C VAL A 112 10.22 5.19 -1.68
N ALA A 113 9.55 4.44 -2.55
CA ALA A 113 10.14 3.95 -3.80
C ALA A 113 10.60 5.11 -4.70
N LEU A 114 9.76 6.12 -4.87
CA LEU A 114 10.06 7.29 -5.70
C LEU A 114 11.22 8.12 -5.13
N LEU A 115 11.20 8.41 -3.83
CA LEU A 115 12.27 9.15 -3.17
C LEU A 115 13.60 8.38 -3.24
N TYR A 116 13.57 7.07 -3.03
CA TYR A 116 14.77 6.23 -3.15
C TYR A 116 15.32 6.25 -4.58
N ALA A 117 14.46 6.10 -5.60
CA ALA A 117 14.86 6.17 -7.00
C ALA A 117 15.49 7.53 -7.36
N LEU A 118 14.91 8.64 -6.88
CA LEU A 118 15.46 9.99 -7.07
C LEU A 118 16.83 10.15 -6.40
N ILE A 119 17.00 9.62 -5.20
CA ILE A 119 18.31 9.64 -4.50
C ILE A 119 19.34 8.84 -5.30
N CYS A 120 19.00 7.63 -5.78
CA CYS A 120 19.91 6.84 -6.61
C CYS A 120 20.27 7.54 -7.92
N ALA A 121 19.29 8.17 -8.58
CA ALA A 121 19.53 8.94 -9.80
C ALA A 121 20.47 10.14 -9.53
N ALA A 122 20.27 10.85 -8.42
CA ALA A 122 21.09 12.01 -8.04
C ALA A 122 22.51 11.61 -7.59
N LEU A 123 22.67 10.46 -6.96
CA LEU A 123 23.96 9.92 -6.53
C LEU A 123 24.73 9.23 -7.66
N TYR A 124 24.12 9.09 -8.83
CA TYR A 124 24.81 8.57 -10.02
C TYR A 124 25.57 9.70 -10.71
N PHE A 125 26.87 9.82 -10.42
CA PHE A 125 27.78 10.78 -11.05
C PHE A 125 29.10 10.11 -11.44
N PRO A 126 29.81 10.63 -12.48
CA PRO A 126 31.14 10.15 -12.82
C PRO A 126 32.07 10.25 -11.61
N ARG A 127 32.76 9.16 -11.27
CA ARG A 127 33.64 9.08 -10.09
C ARG A 127 34.73 10.16 -10.14
N PRO A 128 34.74 11.12 -9.21
CA PRO A 128 35.83 12.08 -9.10
C PRO A 128 37.07 11.38 -8.51
N PRO A 129 38.30 11.80 -8.88
CA PRO A 129 39.54 11.20 -8.39
C PRO A 129 39.69 11.18 -6.86
N ILE A 130 39.00 12.09 -6.16
CA ILE A 130 39.04 12.18 -4.69
C ILE A 130 38.37 10.99 -3.99
N LEU A 131 37.49 10.26 -4.69
CA LEU A 131 36.77 9.10 -4.17
C LEU A 131 37.45 7.76 -4.57
N ASP A 132 38.61 7.82 -5.23
CA ASP A 132 39.35 6.62 -5.62
C ASP A 132 39.70 5.64 -4.49
N PRO A 133 40.08 6.07 -3.27
CA PRO A 133 40.29 5.12 -2.17
C PRO A 133 39.01 4.40 -1.71
N LEU A 134 37.81 4.95 -1.97
CA LEU A 134 36.53 4.30 -1.66
C LEU A 134 36.00 3.41 -2.80
N GLY A 135 36.72 3.33 -3.92
CA GLY A 135 36.28 2.59 -5.10
C GLY A 135 35.76 1.18 -4.88
N PRO A 136 36.55 0.28 -4.25
CA PRO A 136 36.14 -1.10 -4.04
C PRO A 136 34.86 -1.22 -3.20
N PHE A 137 34.70 -0.33 -2.22
CA PHE A 137 33.50 -0.28 -1.39
C PHE A 137 32.28 0.18 -2.20
N LEU A 138 32.43 1.22 -3.02
CA LEU A 138 31.34 1.73 -3.86
C LEU A 138 30.93 0.70 -4.94
N GLU A 139 31.88 -0.01 -5.53
CA GLU A 139 31.62 -1.06 -6.52
C GLU A 139 30.84 -2.24 -5.93
N SER A 140 31.11 -2.62 -4.67
CA SER A 140 30.34 -3.68 -4.00
C SER A 140 29.01 -3.19 -3.43
N ALA A 141 28.91 -1.93 -2.98
CA ALA A 141 27.71 -1.38 -2.36
C ALA A 141 26.64 -1.02 -3.40
N THR A 142 27.06 -0.62 -4.61
CA THR A 142 26.14 -0.15 -5.66
C THR A 142 25.12 -1.21 -6.10
N PRO A 143 25.50 -2.46 -6.44
CA PRO A 143 24.54 -3.50 -6.82
C PRO A 143 23.56 -3.83 -5.69
N VAL A 144 24.01 -3.81 -4.44
CA VAL A 144 23.17 -4.07 -3.27
C VAL A 144 22.14 -2.95 -3.10
N ALA A 145 22.57 -1.68 -3.18
CA ALA A 145 21.67 -0.53 -3.11
C ALA A 145 20.65 -0.55 -4.27
N TRP A 146 21.08 -0.86 -5.48
CA TRP A 146 20.20 -0.97 -6.65
C TRP A 146 19.18 -2.11 -6.50
N GLY A 147 19.60 -3.28 -6.01
CA GLY A 147 18.71 -4.39 -5.73
C GLY A 147 17.67 -4.06 -4.65
N ILE A 148 18.08 -3.38 -3.57
CA ILE A 148 17.15 -2.91 -2.52
C ILE A 148 16.16 -1.89 -3.08
N GLY A 149 16.64 -0.92 -3.86
CA GLY A 149 15.79 0.10 -4.48
C GLY A 149 14.76 -0.50 -5.43
N TYR A 150 15.19 -1.44 -6.28
CA TYR A 150 14.31 -2.16 -7.19
C TYR A 150 13.30 -3.04 -6.44
N LEU A 151 13.71 -3.70 -5.36
CA LEU A 151 12.80 -4.45 -4.50
C LEU A 151 11.72 -3.56 -3.91
N ILE A 152 12.08 -2.38 -3.38
CA ILE A 152 11.12 -1.41 -2.84
C ILE A 152 10.15 -0.95 -3.94
N PHE A 153 10.66 -0.70 -5.15
CA PHE A 153 9.83 -0.33 -6.31
C PHE A 153 8.81 -1.42 -6.66
N VAL A 154 9.25 -2.66 -6.87
CA VAL A 154 8.36 -3.79 -7.20
C VAL A 154 7.37 -4.08 -6.08
N LEU A 155 7.82 -3.98 -4.83
CA LEU A 155 6.99 -4.13 -3.65
C LEU A 155 5.88 -3.07 -3.60
N SER A 156 6.18 -1.82 -3.97
CA SER A 156 5.18 -0.75 -4.04
C SER A 156 4.08 -1.05 -5.06
N ILE A 157 4.44 -1.65 -6.20
CA ILE A 157 3.48 -2.09 -7.23
C ILE A 157 2.63 -3.26 -6.69
N THR A 158 3.25 -4.23 -6.04
CA THR A 158 2.53 -5.38 -5.48
C THR A 158 1.54 -4.95 -4.40
N LEU A 159 1.92 -3.98 -3.57
CA LEU A 159 1.03 -3.36 -2.58
C LEU A 159 -0.18 -2.64 -3.21
N SER A 160 -0.04 -2.11 -4.43
CA SER A 160 -1.16 -1.51 -5.17
C SER A 160 -2.24 -2.54 -5.46
N MET A 161 -1.83 -3.75 -5.89
CA MET A 161 -2.75 -4.85 -6.16
C MET A 161 -3.44 -5.30 -4.87
N ARG A 162 -2.70 -5.39 -3.76
CA ARG A 162 -3.26 -5.69 -2.44
C ARG A 162 -4.33 -4.67 -2.01
N ALA A 163 -4.08 -3.38 -2.24
CA ALA A 163 -5.04 -2.32 -1.93
C ALA A 163 -6.31 -2.46 -2.80
N ALA A 164 -6.15 -2.69 -4.10
CA ALA A 164 -7.26 -2.93 -5.02
C ALA A 164 -8.13 -4.14 -4.60
N LEU A 165 -7.49 -5.25 -4.24
CA LEU A 165 -8.19 -6.44 -3.73
C LEU A 165 -8.97 -6.18 -2.44
N ARG A 166 -8.45 -5.34 -1.54
CA ARG A 166 -9.15 -4.97 -0.30
C ARG A 166 -10.35 -4.07 -0.58
N ILE A 167 -10.23 -3.12 -1.50
CA ILE A 167 -11.38 -2.30 -1.96
C ILE A 167 -12.46 -3.21 -2.55
N PHE A 168 -12.08 -4.16 -3.40
CA PHE A 168 -13.03 -5.11 -4.00
C PHE A 168 -13.73 -5.99 -2.95
N ARG A 169 -12.98 -6.48 -1.95
CA ARG A 169 -13.58 -7.24 -0.83
C ARG A 169 -14.63 -6.43 -0.07
N LEU A 170 -14.36 -5.14 0.16
CA LEU A 170 -15.32 -4.26 0.81
C LEU A 170 -16.54 -3.97 -0.06
N SER A 171 -16.34 -3.79 -1.38
CA SER A 171 -17.46 -3.65 -2.33
C SER A 171 -18.38 -4.87 -2.33
N ARG A 172 -17.82 -6.08 -2.22
CA ARG A 172 -18.63 -7.31 -2.07
C ARG A 172 -19.48 -7.29 -0.79
N TRP A 173 -18.91 -6.82 0.32
CA TRP A 173 -19.64 -6.67 1.58
C TRP A 173 -20.77 -5.64 1.47
N TYR A 174 -20.51 -4.51 0.80
CA TYR A 174 -21.52 -3.50 0.51
C TYR A 174 -22.69 -4.07 -0.30
N ASN A 175 -22.39 -4.83 -1.35
CA ASN A 175 -23.42 -5.46 -2.17
C ASN A 175 -24.27 -6.46 -1.36
N SER A 176 -23.65 -7.31 -0.53
CA SER A 176 -24.41 -8.22 0.34
C SER A 176 -25.28 -7.48 1.35
N PHE A 177 -24.82 -6.33 1.86
CA PHE A 177 -25.58 -5.51 2.78
C PHE A 177 -26.86 -4.94 2.14
N ILE A 178 -26.74 -4.38 0.93
CA ILE A 178 -27.91 -3.86 0.18
C ILE A 178 -28.92 -4.98 -0.09
N VAL A 179 -28.46 -6.16 -0.51
CA VAL A 179 -29.34 -7.31 -0.77
C VAL A 179 -30.07 -7.75 0.51
N ALA A 180 -29.38 -7.81 1.65
CA ALA A 180 -30.00 -8.17 2.92
C ALA A 180 -31.07 -7.17 3.37
N MET A 181 -30.79 -5.86 3.27
CA MET A 181 -31.76 -4.79 3.55
C MET A 181 -33.01 -4.92 2.69
N ARG A 182 -32.82 -5.13 1.38
CA ARG A 182 -33.93 -5.29 0.44
C ARG A 182 -34.81 -6.50 0.76
N ASN A 183 -34.21 -7.62 1.15
CA ASN A 183 -34.95 -8.83 1.52
C ASN A 183 -35.75 -8.62 2.82
N ALA A 184 -35.16 -7.97 3.83
CA ALA A 184 -35.83 -7.69 5.09
C ALA A 184 -37.06 -6.78 4.91
N GLU A 185 -37.01 -5.82 3.99
CA GLU A 185 -38.13 -4.95 3.65
C GLU A 185 -39.28 -5.74 2.97
N GLN A 186 -38.95 -6.69 2.09
CA GLN A 186 -39.94 -7.58 1.46
C GLN A 186 -40.62 -8.52 2.46
N ASP A 187 -39.86 -9.08 3.40
CA ASP A 187 -40.39 -9.96 4.44
C ASP A 187 -41.31 -9.18 5.40
N GLY A 188 -40.92 -7.96 5.80
CA GLY A 188 -41.75 -7.08 6.63
C GLY A 188 -43.07 -6.67 5.97
N ALA A 189 -43.05 -6.39 4.65
CA ALA A 189 -44.26 -6.07 3.89
C ALA A 189 -45.22 -7.27 3.77
N SER A 190 -44.69 -8.50 3.66
CA SER A 190 -45.51 -9.72 3.59
C SER A 190 -46.14 -10.13 4.93
N GLY A 191 -45.51 -9.76 6.06
CA GLY A 191 -46.00 -10.06 7.41
C GLY A 191 -47.10 -9.12 7.93
N GLY A 192 -47.20 -7.89 7.41
CA GLY A 192 -48.22 -6.91 7.79
C GLY A 192 -49.58 -7.05 7.09
N SER A 193 -49.74 -8.08 6.24
CA SER A 193 -50.92 -8.32 5.40
C SER A 193 -51.88 -9.39 5.96
N ARG A 194 -51.80 -9.71 7.25
CA ARG A 194 -52.63 -10.73 7.92
C ARG A 194 -53.37 -10.16 9.13
#